data_AF-A0A0C9SSV5-F1
#
_entry.id   AF-A0A0C9SSV5-F1
#
_cell.length_a   1.000
_cell.length_b   1.000
_cell.length_c   1.000
_cell.angle_alpha   90.00
_cell.angle_beta   90.00
_cell.angle_gamma   90.00
#
_symmetry.space_group_name_H-M   'P 1'
#
loop_
_entity.id
_entity.type
_entity.pdbx_description
1 polymer ?
#
loop_
_entity_poly.entity_id
_entity_poly.type
_entity_poly.pdbx_seq_one_letter_code
_entity_poly.pdbx_strand_id
1 'polypeptide(L)'
;IPYLSAETFKHEPLYCNLEEVYSKLFEWLEMMTRNYLPSEYEVLVRLVRVLPSKATSLTSPFLSLIINLNICSEAHRDAKDKDLCLVLPIRNFKGGSLVLKQQGLVLDLANGDFVVFRLAETTHFNLDYE
;
A
#
# COMPACT_ATOMS: atom_id res chain seq x y z
N ILE A 1 -20.88 6.13 4.17
CA ILE A 1 -20.64 6.02 2.70
C ILE A 1 -19.17 6.31 2.49
N PRO A 2 -18.39 5.51 1.74
CA PRO A 2 -16.97 5.80 1.47
C PRO A 2 -16.80 7.17 0.78
N TYR A 3 -15.77 7.92 1.17
CA TYR A 3 -15.46 9.26 0.65
C TYR A 3 -13.95 9.46 0.54
N LEU A 4 -13.52 10.43 -0.27
CA LEU A 4 -12.11 10.80 -0.41
C LEU A 4 -11.55 11.36 0.90
N SER A 5 -10.32 11.01 1.24
CA SER A 5 -9.66 11.52 2.45
C SER A 5 -9.61 13.05 2.45
N ALA A 6 -9.86 13.67 3.61
CA ALA A 6 -9.71 15.11 3.78
C ALA A 6 -8.27 15.58 3.48
N GLU A 7 -7.28 14.73 3.72
CA GLU A 7 -5.87 15.01 3.43
C GLU A 7 -5.61 15.16 1.93
N THR A 8 -6.37 14.49 1.06
CA THR A 8 -6.25 14.66 -0.41
C THR A 8 -6.55 16.11 -0.81
N PHE A 9 -7.57 16.73 -0.22
CA PHE A 9 -7.93 18.12 -0.53
C PHE A 9 -6.96 19.11 0.13
N LYS A 10 -6.57 18.84 1.37
CA LYS A 10 -5.66 19.69 2.14
C LYS A 10 -4.24 19.71 1.55
N HIS A 11 -3.82 18.62 0.93
CA HIS A 11 -2.51 18.44 0.34
C HIS A 11 -2.58 18.16 -1.16
N GLU A 12 -3.56 18.74 -1.86
CA GLU A 12 -3.79 18.53 -3.30
C GLU A 12 -2.50 18.68 -4.14
N PRO A 13 -1.66 19.73 -3.97
CA PRO A 13 -0.43 19.83 -4.75
C PRO A 13 0.54 18.67 -4.54
N LEU A 14 0.64 18.14 -3.31
CA LEU A 14 1.46 16.97 -3.01
C LEU A 14 0.87 15.72 -3.67
N TYR A 15 -0.45 15.57 -3.63
CA TYR A 15 -1.14 14.46 -4.26
C TYR A 15 -0.91 14.45 -5.78
N CYS A 16 -1.08 15.59 -6.45
CA CYS A 16 -0.82 15.72 -7.89
C CYS A 16 0.65 15.46 -8.24
N ASN A 17 1.60 15.92 -7.43
CA ASN A 17 3.02 15.65 -7.65
C ASN A 17 3.35 14.17 -7.53
N LEU A 18 2.76 13.47 -6.56
CA LEU A 18 2.94 12.02 -6.41
C LEU A 18 2.36 11.26 -7.60
N GLU A 19 1.19 11.70 -8.08
CA GLU A 19 0.57 11.15 -9.27
C GLU A 19 1.45 11.29 -10.50
N GLU A 20 1.97 12.49 -10.74
CA GLU A 20 2.84 12.76 -11.88
C GLU A 20 4.15 11.95 -11.80
N VAL A 21 4.84 12.03 -10.66
CA VAL A 21 6.18 11.43 -10.48
C VAL A 21 6.15 9.90 -10.46
N TYR A 22 5.14 9.30 -9.82
CA TYR A 22 5.07 7.85 -9.62
C TYR A 22 4.07 7.14 -10.53
N SER A 23 3.42 7.83 -11.48
CA SER A 23 2.47 7.26 -12.45
C SER A 23 2.92 5.91 -13.04
N LYS A 24 4.11 5.87 -13.66
CA LYS A 24 4.67 4.65 -14.26
C LYS A 24 4.92 3.53 -13.26
N LEU A 25 5.27 3.89 -12.02
CA LEU A 25 5.49 2.92 -10.96
C LEU A 25 4.15 2.30 -10.54
N PHE A 26 3.10 3.12 -10.38
CA PHE A 26 1.77 2.62 -10.04
C PHE A 26 1.18 1.74 -11.15
N GLU A 27 1.34 2.13 -12.42
CA GLU A 27 0.95 1.28 -13.56
C GLU A 27 1.68 -0.07 -13.53
N TRP A 28 2.98 -0.07 -13.22
CA TRP A 28 3.76 -1.28 -13.10
C TRP A 28 3.31 -2.16 -11.92
N LEU A 29 3.08 -1.57 -10.74
CA LEU A 29 2.56 -2.29 -9.57
C LEU A 29 1.16 -2.88 -9.82
N GLU A 30 0.30 -2.16 -10.54
CA GLU A 30 -1.00 -2.65 -10.98
C GLU A 30 -0.84 -3.89 -11.87
N MET A 31 0.03 -3.80 -12.89
CA MET A 31 0.34 -4.90 -13.80
C MET A 31 0.89 -6.11 -13.04
N MET A 32 1.83 -5.90 -12.12
CA MET A 32 2.40 -6.97 -11.30
C MET A 32 1.32 -7.64 -10.44
N THR A 33 0.46 -6.85 -9.79
CA THR A 33 -0.66 -7.38 -9.00
C THR A 33 -1.61 -8.20 -9.86
N ARG A 34 -1.97 -7.71 -11.05
CA ARG A 34 -2.84 -8.44 -11.99
C ARG A 34 -2.21 -9.77 -12.45
N ASN A 35 -0.91 -9.78 -12.71
CA ASN A 35 -0.22 -10.96 -13.25
C ASN A 35 0.02 -12.04 -12.19
N TYR A 36 0.42 -11.65 -10.97
CA TYR A 36 0.80 -12.60 -9.92
C TYR A 36 -0.34 -12.92 -8.94
N LEU A 37 -1.33 -12.04 -8.80
CA LEU A 37 -2.48 -12.19 -7.90
C LEU A 37 -3.80 -11.91 -8.65
N PRO A 38 -4.09 -12.61 -9.77
CA PRO A 38 -5.23 -12.29 -10.64
C PRO A 38 -6.58 -12.40 -9.93
N SER A 39 -6.71 -13.34 -8.99
CA SER A 39 -7.99 -13.56 -8.28
C SER A 39 -8.28 -12.40 -7.32
N GLU A 40 -7.28 -11.99 -6.53
CA GLU A 40 -7.37 -10.86 -5.62
C GLU A 40 -7.53 -9.54 -6.39
N TYR A 41 -6.82 -9.38 -7.51
CA TYR A 41 -6.93 -8.22 -8.38
C TYR A 41 -8.38 -8.00 -8.86
N GLU A 42 -9.04 -9.06 -9.33
CA GLU A 42 -10.43 -8.98 -9.79
C GLU A 42 -11.41 -8.58 -8.67
N VAL A 43 -11.17 -9.05 -7.44
CA VAL A 43 -11.95 -8.63 -6.28
C VAL A 43 -11.77 -7.14 -6.01
N LEU A 44 -10.52 -6.65 -5.97
CA LEU A 44 -10.21 -5.24 -5.73
C LEU A 44 -10.84 -4.34 -6.81
N VAL A 45 -10.73 -4.71 -8.10
CA VAL A 45 -11.36 -3.95 -9.20
C VAL A 45 -12.88 -3.91 -9.09
N ARG A 46 -13.52 -5.02 -8.70
CA ARG A 46 -14.98 -5.04 -8.48
C ARG A 46 -15.37 -4.12 -7.33
N LEU A 47 -14.61 -4.10 -6.25
CA LEU A 47 -14.83 -3.19 -5.12
C LEU A 47 -14.72 -1.73 -5.58
N VAL A 48 -13.67 -1.36 -6.31
CA VAL A 48 -13.49 -0.01 -6.87
C VAL A 48 -14.71 0.41 -7.72
N ARG A 49 -15.23 -0.48 -8.56
CA ARG A 49 -16.35 -0.18 -9.47
C ARG A 49 -17.68 0.09 -8.76
N VAL A 50 -17.91 -0.49 -7.58
CA VAL A 50 -19.16 -0.29 -6.82
C VAL A 50 -19.08 0.91 -5.87
N LEU A 51 -17.90 1.52 -5.71
CA LEU A 51 -17.75 2.68 -4.85
C LEU A 51 -18.46 3.91 -5.44
N PRO A 52 -19.22 4.66 -4.63
CA PRO A 52 -20.09 5.72 -5.10
C PRO A 52 -19.33 6.94 -5.66
N SER A 53 -18.06 7.12 -5.30
CA SER A 53 -17.26 8.27 -5.73
C SER A 53 -16.80 8.20 -7.19
N LYS A 54 -16.82 7.01 -7.84
CA LYS A 54 -16.19 6.75 -9.16
C LYS A 54 -14.76 7.31 -9.32
N ALA A 55 -14.15 7.77 -8.23
CA ALA A 55 -12.83 8.36 -8.24
C ALA A 55 -11.86 7.22 -8.54
N THR A 56 -11.18 7.32 -9.68
CA THR A 56 -10.07 6.44 -10.01
C THR A 56 -8.99 6.68 -8.95
N SER A 57 -8.70 5.65 -8.15
CA SER A 57 -7.58 5.72 -7.21
C SER A 57 -6.29 5.82 -7.98
N LEU A 58 -5.39 6.72 -7.54
CA LEU A 58 -4.03 6.84 -8.05
C LEU A 58 -3.29 5.49 -8.05
N THR A 59 -3.60 4.65 -7.07
CA THR A 59 -2.91 3.38 -6.84
C THR A 59 -3.80 2.18 -7.21
N SER A 60 -4.54 2.26 -8.32
CA SER A 60 -5.36 1.12 -8.80
C SER A 60 -4.57 -0.20 -8.74
N PRO A 61 -5.15 -1.32 -8.26
CA PRO A 61 -6.54 -1.48 -7.81
C PRO A 61 -6.74 -1.16 -6.31
N PHE A 62 -5.73 -0.64 -5.62
CA PHE A 62 -5.80 -0.28 -4.20
C PHE A 62 -6.56 1.03 -3.99
N LEU A 63 -7.36 1.09 -2.92
CA LEU A 63 -8.27 2.21 -2.63
C LEU A 63 -7.63 3.38 -1.88
N SER A 64 -6.43 3.18 -1.34
CA SER A 64 -5.76 4.14 -0.48
C SER A 64 -4.25 4.07 -0.65
N LEU A 65 -3.62 5.24 -0.57
CA LEU A 65 -2.17 5.40 -0.50
C LEU A 65 -1.84 5.99 0.87
N ILE A 66 -0.93 5.34 1.59
CA ILE A 66 -0.40 5.82 2.87
C ILE A 66 1.08 6.14 2.67
N ILE A 67 1.51 7.32 3.11
CA ILE A 67 2.91 7.71 3.10
C ILE A 67 3.41 7.69 4.54
N ASN A 68 4.31 6.75 4.80
CA ASN A 68 4.94 6.57 6.09
C ASN A 68 6.36 7.15 6.04
N LEU A 69 6.63 8.16 6.88
CA LEU A 69 7.95 8.78 6.99
C LEU A 69 8.68 8.16 8.19
N ASN A 70 9.72 7.36 7.93
CA ASN A 70 10.52 6.69 8.95
C ASN A 70 9.67 5.98 10.02
N ILE A 71 8.65 5.23 9.58
CA ILE A 71 7.70 4.59 10.48
C ILE A 71 8.36 3.49 11.32
N CYS A 72 8.23 3.62 12.64
CA CYS A 72 8.32 2.49 13.56
C CYS A 72 6.92 2.29 14.13
N SER A 73 6.38 1.08 13.96
CA SER A 73 5.00 0.77 14.37
C SER A 73 5.01 -0.37 15.37
N GLU A 74 4.05 -0.36 16.29
CA GLU A 74 3.79 -1.51 17.14
C GLU A 74 3.15 -2.65 16.33
N ALA A 75 3.29 -3.89 16.79
CA ALA A 75 2.68 -5.05 16.15
C ALA A 75 1.15 -4.94 16.11
N HIS A 76 0.58 -4.82 14.91
CA HIS A 76 -0.85 -4.66 14.72
C HIS A 76 -1.38 -5.47 13.54
N ARG A 77 -2.72 -5.54 13.45
CA ARG A 77 -3.44 -6.04 12.28
C ARG A 77 -4.50 -5.01 11.93
N ASP A 78 -4.62 -4.70 10.65
CA ASP A 78 -5.72 -3.86 10.17
C ASP A 78 -6.97 -4.71 9.99
N ALA A 79 -7.59 -5.08 11.11
CA ALA A 79 -8.72 -6.01 11.15
C ALA A 79 -9.96 -5.49 10.38
N LYS A 80 -9.99 -4.19 10.06
CA LYS A 80 -11.05 -3.56 9.26
C LYS A 80 -10.77 -3.63 7.76
N ASP A 81 -9.53 -3.91 7.37
CA ASP A 81 -9.08 -4.02 5.98
C ASP A 81 -8.94 -5.50 5.63
N LYS A 82 -9.91 -6.02 4.88
CA LYS A 82 -10.01 -7.46 4.61
C LYS A 82 -9.16 -7.94 3.42
N ASP A 83 -8.42 -7.03 2.80
CA ASP A 83 -7.78 -7.26 1.51
C ASP A 83 -6.24 -7.20 1.61
N LEU A 84 -5.61 -6.93 0.47
CA LEU A 84 -4.16 -6.86 0.30
C LEU A 84 -3.60 -5.50 0.73
N CYS A 85 -2.43 -5.50 1.35
CA CYS A 85 -1.54 -4.36 1.43
C CYS A 85 -0.35 -4.57 0.51
N LEU A 86 0.06 -3.50 -0.15
CA LEU A 86 1.34 -3.42 -0.84
C LEU A 86 2.22 -2.41 -0.12
N VAL A 87 3.39 -2.85 0.33
CA VAL A 87 4.42 -1.98 0.92
C VAL A 87 5.56 -1.83 -0.06
N LEU A 88 5.89 -0.58 -0.37
CA LEU A 88 6.99 -0.16 -1.23
C LEU A 88 7.87 0.82 -0.44
N PRO A 89 9.09 0.44 -0.02
CA PRO A 89 10.06 1.40 0.47
C PRO A 89 10.59 2.30 -0.65
N ILE A 90 10.74 3.58 -0.35
CA ILE A 90 11.36 4.55 -1.24
C ILE A 90 12.52 5.17 -0.47
N ARG A 91 13.74 5.18 -1.07
CA ARG A 91 15.04 5.69 -0.55
C ARG A 91 15.99 4.61 -0.01
N ASN A 92 17.25 5.01 0.19
CA ASN A 92 18.28 4.24 0.88
C ASN A 92 18.24 4.54 2.38
N PHE A 93 17.88 3.54 3.19
CA PHE A 93 17.90 3.58 4.66
C PHE A 93 18.53 2.29 5.22
N LYS A 94 18.81 2.30 6.53
CA LYS A 94 19.24 1.13 7.30
C LYS A 94 18.24 0.87 8.43
N GLY A 95 18.06 -0.39 8.81
CA GLY A 95 16.97 -0.79 9.70
C GLY A 95 15.60 -0.61 9.05
N GLY A 96 14.55 -0.47 9.86
CA GLY A 96 13.18 -0.26 9.37
C GLY A 96 12.48 -1.51 8.83
N SER A 97 13.07 -2.69 9.01
CA SER A 97 12.62 -3.96 8.44
C SER A 97 11.14 -4.23 8.73
N LEU A 98 10.42 -4.73 7.73
CA LEU A 98 9.02 -5.13 7.89
C LEU A 98 8.96 -6.55 8.43
N VAL A 99 8.32 -6.73 9.58
CA VAL A 99 8.09 -8.04 10.18
C VAL A 99 6.69 -8.53 9.82
N LEU A 100 6.59 -9.77 9.32
CA LEU A 100 5.32 -10.47 9.08
C LEU A 100 5.27 -11.69 10.02
N LYS A 101 4.66 -11.51 11.20
CA LYS A 101 4.80 -12.44 12.34
C LYS A 101 4.28 -13.84 12.04
N GLN A 102 3.13 -13.96 11.40
CA GLN A 102 2.50 -15.27 11.13
C GLN A 102 3.27 -16.07 10.10
N GLN A 103 3.94 -15.40 9.18
CA GLN A 103 4.79 -16.01 8.15
C GLN A 103 6.20 -16.30 8.68
N GLY A 104 6.56 -15.77 9.85
CA GLY A 104 7.91 -15.91 10.41
C GLY A 104 8.98 -15.18 9.60
N LEU A 105 8.60 -14.09 8.92
CA LEU A 105 9.48 -13.35 8.02
C LEU A 105 9.88 -12.00 8.61
N VAL A 106 11.14 -11.64 8.41
CA VAL A 106 11.68 -10.28 8.57
C VAL A 106 12.20 -9.87 7.19
N LEU A 107 11.64 -8.80 6.65
CA LEU A 107 11.90 -8.35 5.29
C LEU A 107 12.69 -7.05 5.32
N ASP A 108 13.96 -7.14 4.93
CA ASP A 108 14.87 -6.01 4.71
C ASP A 108 14.66 -5.49 3.29
N LEU A 109 13.53 -4.81 3.06
CA LEU A 109 13.15 -4.31 1.75
C LEU A 109 14.08 -3.15 1.33
N ALA A 110 14.72 -3.28 0.17
CA ALA A 110 15.54 -2.25 -0.43
C ALA A 110 14.74 -1.41 -1.44
N ASN A 111 15.33 -0.32 -1.92
CA ASN A 111 14.73 0.49 -2.97
C ASN A 111 14.49 -0.34 -4.23
N GLY A 112 13.24 -0.38 -4.71
CA GLY A 112 12.79 -1.17 -5.85
C GLY A 112 12.12 -2.49 -5.46
N ASP A 113 12.28 -2.94 -4.22
CA ASP A 113 11.51 -4.07 -3.69
C ASP A 113 10.09 -3.61 -3.34
N PHE A 114 9.15 -4.54 -3.42
CA PHE A 114 7.83 -4.36 -2.81
C PHE A 114 7.34 -5.70 -2.30
N VAL A 115 6.43 -5.66 -1.32
CA VAL A 115 5.79 -6.86 -0.79
C VAL A 115 4.29 -6.67 -0.77
N VAL A 116 3.58 -7.73 -1.12
CA VAL A 116 2.12 -7.81 -1.01
C VAL A 116 1.75 -8.87 0.00
N PHE A 117 0.88 -8.54 0.96
CA PHE A 117 0.43 -9.47 1.99
C PHE A 117 -1.01 -9.17 2.44
N ARG A 118 -1.63 -10.13 3.14
CA ARG A 118 -3.01 -10.00 3.66
C ARG A 118 -3.03 -9.27 4.99
N LEU A 119 -3.67 -8.12 5.04
CA LEU A 119 -3.70 -7.22 6.21
C LEU A 119 -4.37 -7.84 7.43
N ALA A 120 -5.61 -8.30 7.29
CA ALA A 120 -6.39 -8.83 8.40
C ALA A 120 -5.81 -10.14 9.00
N GLU A 121 -5.06 -10.89 8.22
CA GLU A 121 -4.50 -12.19 8.61
C GLU A 121 -3.08 -12.06 9.20
N THR A 122 -2.37 -10.99 8.86
CA THR A 122 -0.94 -10.82 9.16
C THR A 122 -0.71 -9.69 10.15
N THR A 123 -0.27 -10.06 11.34
CA THR A 123 0.35 -9.12 12.29
C THR A 123 1.66 -8.62 11.71
N HIS A 124 1.73 -7.33 11.49
CA HIS A 124 2.88 -6.68 10.89
C HIS A 124 3.32 -5.44 11.69
N PHE A 125 4.60 -5.10 11.56
CA PHE A 125 5.21 -3.93 12.17
C PHE A 125 6.57 -3.62 11.54
N ASN A 126 7.07 -2.41 11.79
CA ASN A 126 8.40 -1.97 11.37
C ASN A 126 9.36 -1.93 12.57
N LEU A 127 10.56 -2.45 12.38
CA LEU A 127 11.67 -2.28 13.34
C LEU A 127 12.19 -0.83 13.31
N ASP A 128 13.05 -0.50 14.27
CA ASP A 128 13.71 0.81 14.33
C ASP A 128 14.65 1.02 13.12
N TYR A 129 14.77 2.28 12.69
CA TYR A 129 15.78 2.71 11.73
C TYR A 129 17.12 2.95 12.44
N GLU A 130 18.22 2.77 11.71
CA GLU A 130 19.60 3.06 12.16
C GLU A 130 20.12 4.42 11.69
#